data_AF-A0A8H6S707-F1
#
_entry.id   AF-A0A8H6S707-F1
#
_cell.length_a   1.000
_cell.length_b   1.000
_cell.length_c   1.000
_cell.angle_alpha   90.00
_cell.angle_beta   90.00
_cell.angle_gamma   90.00
#
_symmetry.space_group_name_H-M   'P 1'
#
loop_
_entity.id
_entity.type
_entity.pdbx_description
1 polymer ?
#
loop_
_entity_poly.entity_id
_entity_poly.type
_entity_poly.pdbx_seq_one_letter_code
_entity_poly.pdbx_strand_id
1 'polypeptide(L)'
;MLRGRRRRPSEGAAHLNRNPFSQVPVVDDNGFVIYETRAICRYLVEKYPDHGPSLLPGPSLEERAIFEQAASVEATFFPAVTKLGWEMLGKPKRGLEVDDSEAALANMLEDFAAKMDVYEHILGKQDYIVGNDITLVDLFHLISMPAF
;
A
#
# COMPACT_ATOMS: atom_id res chain seq x y z
N MET A 1 -3.93 13.01 36.31
CA MET A 1 -4.99 13.60 35.48
C MET A 1 -4.76 13.17 34.03
N LEU A 2 -5.56 12.23 33.51
CA LEU A 2 -5.46 11.77 32.13
C LEU A 2 -6.15 12.80 31.22
N ARG A 3 -5.38 13.55 30.41
CA ARG A 3 -5.96 14.34 29.32
C ARG A 3 -6.74 13.38 28.42
N GLY A 4 -8.05 13.57 28.33
CA GLY A 4 -8.92 12.77 27.46
C GLY A 4 -8.34 12.76 26.05
N ARG A 5 -8.02 11.56 25.55
CA ARG A 5 -7.48 11.36 24.21
C ARG A 5 -8.46 11.97 23.21
N ARG A 6 -8.08 13.06 22.53
CA ARG A 6 -8.89 13.61 21.42
C ARG A 6 -9.10 12.50 20.40
N ARG A 7 -10.35 12.20 20.06
CA ARG A 7 -10.67 11.26 18.98
C ARG A 7 -10.06 11.76 17.68
N ARG A 8 -9.47 10.84 16.91
CA ARG A 8 -8.98 11.15 15.56
C ARG A 8 -10.19 11.46 14.67
N PRO A 9 -10.04 12.28 13.61
CA PRO A 9 -11.13 12.55 12.67
C PRO A 9 -11.77 11.27 12.09
N SER A 10 -10.98 10.21 11.91
CA SER A 10 -11.45 8.91 11.44
C SER A 10 -12.29 8.10 12.46
N GLU A 11 -12.35 8.56 13.72
CA GLU A 11 -13.12 7.93 14.81
C GLU A 11 -14.45 8.68 15.08
N GLY A 12 -14.81 9.65 14.23
CA GLY A 12 -16.10 10.33 14.26
C GLY A 12 -17.22 9.48 13.64
N ALA A 13 -18.46 9.63 14.14
CA ALA A 13 -19.62 8.85 13.67
C ALA A 13 -19.86 8.96 12.16
N ALA A 14 -19.65 10.14 11.57
CA ALA A 14 -19.77 10.34 10.13
C ALA A 14 -18.72 9.57 9.30
N HIS A 15 -17.51 9.36 9.85
CA HIS A 15 -16.47 8.57 9.19
C HIS A 15 -16.71 7.07 9.36
N LEU A 16 -17.13 6.64 10.55
CA LEU A 16 -17.50 5.25 10.85
C LEU A 16 -18.60 4.72 9.91
N ASN A 17 -19.58 5.58 9.58
CA ASN A 17 -20.63 5.22 8.63
C ASN A 17 -20.10 4.99 7.21
N ARG A 18 -18.93 5.55 6.86
CA ARG A 18 -18.33 5.43 5.53
C ARG A 18 -17.21 4.37 5.47
N ASN A 19 -16.51 4.15 6.57
CA ASN A 19 -15.58 3.04 6.77
C ASN A 19 -15.72 2.48 8.19
N PRO A 20 -16.28 1.27 8.36
CA PRO A 20 -16.50 0.69 9.69
C PRO A 20 -15.20 0.39 10.44
N PHE A 21 -14.06 0.31 9.74
CA PHE A 21 -12.75 0.06 10.35
C PHE A 21 -12.07 1.33 10.91
N SER A 22 -12.73 2.50 10.81
CA SER A 22 -12.19 3.79 11.30
C SER A 22 -10.84 4.18 10.67
N GLN A 23 -10.55 3.68 9.47
CA GLN A 23 -9.32 3.96 8.73
C GLN A 23 -9.57 4.97 7.61
N VAL A 24 -8.51 5.67 7.22
CA VAL A 24 -8.46 6.48 6.00
C VAL A 24 -7.55 5.76 5.00
N PRO A 25 -7.74 5.94 3.67
CA PRO A 25 -8.68 6.84 3.01
C PRO A 25 -10.10 6.28 2.80
N VAL A 26 -11.03 7.18 2.49
CA VAL A 26 -12.42 6.90 2.07
C VAL A 26 -12.82 7.91 0.99
N VAL A 27 -13.36 7.43 -0.13
CA VAL A 27 -13.87 8.26 -1.23
C VAL A 27 -15.39 8.19 -1.25
N ASP A 28 -16.03 9.34 -1.45
CA ASP A 28 -17.45 9.44 -1.82
C ASP A 28 -17.48 10.05 -3.22
N ASP A 29 -17.83 9.23 -4.20
CA ASP A 29 -17.98 9.64 -5.59
C ASP A 29 -19.47 9.66 -5.93
N ASN A 30 -20.08 10.83 -5.73
CA ASN A 30 -21.49 11.11 -6.02
C ASN A 30 -22.47 10.16 -5.30
N GLY A 31 -22.23 9.90 -4.02
CA GLY A 31 -23.05 9.02 -3.18
C GLY A 31 -22.61 7.55 -3.19
N PHE A 32 -21.67 7.17 -4.06
CA PHE A 32 -21.00 5.88 -3.98
C PHE A 32 -19.79 5.97 -3.04
N VAL A 33 -19.89 5.30 -1.89
CA VAL A 33 -18.84 5.30 -0.86
C VAL A 33 -17.98 4.06 -1.00
N ILE A 34 -16.67 4.26 -1.11
CA ILE A 34 -15.66 3.19 -1.18
C ILE A 34 -14.47 3.51 -0.28
N TYR A 35 -13.96 2.48 0.40
CA TYR A 35 -12.79 2.53 1.28
C TYR A 35 -11.80 1.42 0.88
N GLU A 36 -10.62 1.41 1.53
CA GLU A 36 -9.41 0.67 1.13
C GLU A 36 -8.69 1.30 -0.07
N THR A 37 -7.43 1.66 0.12
CA THR A 37 -6.63 2.38 -0.89
C THR A 37 -6.58 1.64 -2.23
N ARG A 38 -6.35 0.32 -2.22
CA ARG A 38 -6.25 -0.48 -3.46
C ARG A 38 -7.58 -0.54 -4.21
N ALA A 39 -8.68 -0.67 -3.47
CA ALA A 39 -10.03 -0.69 -4.05
C ALA A 39 -10.40 0.68 -4.64
N ILE A 40 -10.10 1.77 -3.91
CA ILE A 40 -10.27 3.14 -4.39
C ILE A 40 -9.47 3.38 -5.68
N CYS A 41 -8.18 3.02 -5.72
CA CYS A 41 -7.33 3.25 -6.89
C CYS A 41 -7.86 2.50 -8.13
N ARG A 42 -8.25 1.23 -7.97
CA ARG A 42 -8.84 0.45 -9.07
C ARG A 42 -10.14 1.06 -9.56
N TYR A 43 -11.05 1.40 -8.64
CA TYR A 43 -12.30 2.06 -8.97
C TYR A 43 -12.10 3.34 -9.78
N LEU A 44 -11.16 4.20 -9.37
CA LEU A 44 -10.90 5.46 -10.06
C LEU A 44 -10.31 5.24 -11.47
N VAL A 45 -9.37 4.31 -11.63
CA VAL A 45 -8.79 4.00 -12.95
C VAL A 45 -9.83 3.38 -13.89
N GLU A 46 -10.67 2.47 -13.40
CA GLU A 46 -11.73 1.86 -14.22
C GLU A 46 -12.85 2.84 -14.58
N LYS A 47 -13.22 3.74 -13.65
CA LYS A 47 -14.31 4.69 -13.86
C LYS A 47 -13.92 5.86 -14.77
N TYR A 48 -12.66 6.29 -14.73
CA TYR A 48 -12.15 7.42 -15.49
C TYR A 48 -11.00 7.01 -16.42
N PRO A 49 -11.24 6.10 -17.39
CA PRO A 49 -10.18 5.54 -18.23
C PRO A 49 -9.49 6.59 -19.10
N ASP A 50 -10.18 7.69 -19.44
CA ASP A 50 -9.65 8.77 -20.29
C ASP A 50 -8.87 9.84 -19.51
N HIS A 51 -8.73 9.70 -18.19
CA HIS A 51 -8.12 10.71 -17.31
C HIS A 51 -6.67 10.38 -16.91
N GLY A 52 -5.97 9.55 -17.69
CA GLY A 52 -4.58 9.19 -17.44
C GLY A 52 -4.10 8.02 -18.31
N PRO A 53 -2.89 7.50 -18.06
CA PRO A 53 -2.43 6.26 -18.68
C PRO A 53 -3.28 5.07 -18.20
N SER A 54 -3.36 4.02 -19.02
CA SER A 54 -3.92 2.74 -18.57
C SER A 54 -3.01 2.14 -17.51
N LEU A 55 -3.51 2.01 -16.27
CA LEU A 55 -2.78 1.42 -15.15
C LEU A 55 -3.31 0.02 -14.78
N LEU A 56 -4.15 -0.53 -15.63
CA LEU A 56 -4.69 -1.88 -15.51
C LEU A 56 -4.16 -2.73 -16.66
N PRO A 57 -4.02 -4.05 -16.44
CA PRO A 57 -3.56 -4.94 -17.48
C PRO A 57 -4.63 -5.06 -18.59
N GLY A 58 -4.28 -5.74 -19.68
CA GLY A 58 -5.20 -6.00 -20.78
C GLY A 58 -6.49 -6.75 -20.35
N PRO A 59 -7.49 -6.80 -21.24
CA PRO A 59 -8.83 -7.29 -20.89
C PRO A 59 -8.91 -8.82 -20.73
N SER A 60 -7.85 -9.58 -21.05
CA SER A 60 -7.90 -11.04 -20.93
C SER A 60 -7.97 -11.49 -19.46
N LEU A 61 -8.51 -12.68 -19.26
CA LEU A 61 -8.61 -13.27 -17.93
C LEU A 61 -7.22 -13.51 -17.34
N GLU A 62 -6.28 -13.98 -18.16
CA GLU A 62 -4.91 -14.30 -17.79
C GLU A 62 -4.14 -13.05 -17.35
N GLU A 63 -4.23 -11.96 -18.12
CA GLU A 63 -3.63 -10.67 -17.78
C GLU A 63 -4.15 -10.13 -16.44
N ARG A 64 -5.48 -10.18 -16.24
CA ARG A 64 -6.10 -9.80 -14.97
C ARG A 64 -5.67 -10.70 -13.82
N ALA A 65 -5.57 -12.01 -14.04
CA ALA A 65 -5.15 -12.96 -13.01
C ALA A 65 -3.71 -12.69 -12.54
N ILE A 66 -2.79 -12.38 -13.44
CA ILE A 66 -1.41 -12.02 -13.09
C ILE A 66 -1.37 -10.71 -12.29
N PHE A 67 -2.16 -9.70 -12.70
CA PHE A 67 -2.28 -8.45 -11.95
C PHE A 67 -2.85 -8.67 -10.53
N GLU A 68 -3.88 -9.49 -10.38
CA GLU A 68 -4.46 -9.81 -9.07
C GLU A 68 -3.48 -10.58 -8.18
N GLN A 69 -2.73 -11.53 -8.76
CA GLN A 69 -1.67 -12.24 -8.06
C GLN A 69 -0.64 -11.22 -7.52
N ALA A 70 -0.16 -10.33 -8.38
CA ALA A 70 0.86 -9.35 -8.01
C ALA A 70 0.36 -8.34 -6.97
N ALA A 71 -0.88 -7.85 -7.11
CA ALA A 71 -1.51 -6.99 -6.10
C ALA A 71 -1.69 -7.71 -4.75
N SER A 72 -2.05 -9.00 -4.76
CA SER A 72 -2.18 -9.80 -3.54
C SER A 72 -0.83 -10.05 -2.86
N VAL A 73 0.22 -10.30 -3.66
CA VAL A 73 1.60 -10.43 -3.17
C VAL A 73 2.06 -9.13 -2.52
N GLU A 74 1.87 -8.00 -3.19
CA GLU A 74 2.20 -6.68 -2.65
C GLU A 74 1.47 -6.42 -1.33
N ALA A 75 0.14 -6.61 -1.30
CA ALA A 75 -0.66 -6.38 -0.08
C ALA A 75 -0.25 -7.27 1.10
N THR A 76 0.23 -8.48 0.83
CA THR A 76 0.58 -9.47 1.88
C THR A 76 2.02 -9.30 2.36
N PHE A 77 2.96 -9.08 1.45
CA PHE A 77 4.38 -9.18 1.75
C PHE A 77 5.09 -7.82 1.84
N PHE A 78 4.60 -6.81 1.13
CA PHE A 78 5.23 -5.48 1.17
C PHE A 78 5.09 -4.75 2.51
N PRO A 79 4.08 -5.01 3.37
CA PRO A 79 4.09 -4.50 4.74
C PRO A 79 5.30 -4.93 5.57
N ALA A 80 5.86 -6.13 5.32
CA ALA A 80 7.07 -6.58 6.01
C ALA A 80 8.31 -5.78 5.55
N VAL A 81 8.39 -5.49 4.25
CA VAL A 81 9.44 -4.65 3.65
C VAL A 81 9.40 -3.23 4.22
N THR A 82 8.21 -2.67 4.41
CA THR A 82 8.03 -1.31 4.93
C THR A 82 8.16 -1.20 6.44
N LYS A 83 8.18 -2.32 7.18
CA LYS A 83 8.43 -2.36 8.62
C LYS A 83 9.78 -1.74 8.98
N LEU A 84 10.84 -2.05 8.22
CA LEU A 84 12.16 -1.46 8.43
C LEU A 84 12.11 0.06 8.26
N GLY A 85 11.48 0.55 7.18
CA GLY A 85 11.29 1.98 6.95
C GLY A 85 10.42 2.65 8.03
N TRP A 86 9.41 1.95 8.55
CA TRP A 86 8.59 2.43 9.66
C TRP A 86 9.40 2.59 10.94
N GLU A 87 10.21 1.59 11.31
CA GLU A 87 11.05 1.64 12.51
C GLU A 87 12.14 2.71 12.39
N MET A 88 12.84 2.77 11.25
CA MET A 88 14.00 3.64 11.06
C MET A 88 13.65 5.08 10.69
N LEU A 89 12.54 5.32 9.99
CA LEU A 89 12.17 6.66 9.50
C LEU A 89 10.81 7.12 10.06
N GLY A 90 9.83 6.23 10.11
CA GLY A 90 8.45 6.54 10.50
C GLY A 90 8.28 6.90 11.97
N LYS A 91 8.86 6.09 12.87
CA LYS A 91 8.80 6.27 14.32
C LYS A 91 9.60 7.48 14.82
N PRO A 92 10.86 7.71 14.40
CA PRO A 92 11.61 8.91 14.80
C PRO A 92 10.87 10.20 14.47
N LYS A 93 10.30 10.32 13.26
CA LYS A 93 9.51 11.49 12.85
C LYS A 93 8.25 11.72 13.68
N ARG A 94 7.72 10.67 14.32
CA ARG A 94 6.53 10.72 15.16
C ARG A 94 6.84 10.75 16.66
N GLY A 95 8.12 10.79 17.04
CA GLY A 95 8.55 10.70 18.44
C GLY A 95 8.13 9.40 19.12
N LEU A 96 8.04 8.30 18.35
CA LEU A 96 7.72 6.97 18.85
C LEU A 96 9.02 6.21 19.16
N GLU A 97 8.94 5.31 20.14
CA GLU A 97 10.04 4.45 20.55
C GLU A 97 10.39 3.43 19.45
N VAL A 98 11.66 3.43 19.04
CA VAL A 98 12.23 2.54 18.02
C VAL A 98 12.77 1.29 18.71
N ASP A 99 12.54 0.12 18.11
CA ASP A 99 13.28 -1.09 18.49
C ASP A 99 14.55 -1.15 17.64
N ASP A 100 15.62 -0.59 18.19
CA ASP A 100 16.93 -0.49 17.55
C ASP A 100 17.89 -1.59 18.01
N SER A 101 17.37 -2.66 18.63
CA SER A 101 18.20 -3.79 19.00
C SER A 101 18.84 -4.43 17.77
N GLU A 102 20.12 -4.80 17.87
CA GLU A 102 20.87 -5.37 16.76
C GLU A 102 20.18 -6.60 16.16
N ALA A 103 19.59 -7.45 17.02
CA ALA A 103 18.82 -8.62 16.59
C ALA A 103 17.54 -8.26 15.83
N ALA A 104 16.79 -7.24 16.26
CA ALA A 104 15.57 -6.83 15.57
C ALA A 104 15.89 -6.21 14.21
N LEU A 105 16.93 -5.37 14.14
CA LEU A 105 17.38 -4.76 12.89
C LEU A 105 17.92 -5.81 11.92
N ALA A 106 18.72 -6.77 12.39
CA ALA A 106 19.24 -7.86 11.57
C ALA A 106 18.11 -8.69 10.94
N ASN A 107 17.11 -9.08 11.74
CA ASN A 107 15.95 -9.84 11.23
C ASN A 107 15.15 -9.04 10.19
N MET A 108 14.92 -7.74 10.43
CA MET A 108 14.19 -6.89 9.47
C MET A 108 14.98 -6.68 8.17
N LEU A 109 16.31 -6.58 8.25
CA LEU A 109 17.18 -6.47 7.09
C LEU A 109 17.24 -7.78 6.29
N GLU A 110 17.30 -8.93 6.95
CA GLU A 110 17.27 -10.24 6.30
C GLU A 110 15.94 -10.46 5.56
N ASP A 111 14.80 -10.21 6.22
CA ASP A 111 13.48 -10.29 5.60
C ASP A 111 13.34 -9.33 4.41
N PHE A 112 13.84 -8.09 4.56
CA PHE A 112 13.85 -7.10 3.49
C PHE A 112 14.68 -7.57 2.29
N ALA A 113 15.92 -8.02 2.52
CA ALA A 113 16.82 -8.48 1.47
C ALA A 113 16.23 -9.67 0.71
N ALA A 114 15.72 -10.67 1.43
CA ALA A 114 15.10 -11.84 0.82
C ALA A 114 13.90 -11.49 -0.09
N LYS A 115 13.12 -10.45 0.27
CA LYS A 115 12.05 -9.95 -0.59
C LYS A 115 12.58 -9.18 -1.79
N MET A 116 13.59 -8.33 -1.62
CA MET A 116 14.19 -7.58 -2.72
C MET A 116 14.85 -8.51 -3.75
N ASP A 117 15.44 -9.63 -3.34
CA ASP A 117 15.97 -10.65 -4.27
C ASP A 117 14.89 -11.22 -5.20
N VAL A 118 13.65 -11.36 -4.70
CA VAL A 118 12.51 -11.78 -5.54
C VAL A 118 12.15 -10.69 -6.55
N TYR A 119 12.13 -9.42 -6.13
CA TYR A 119 11.90 -8.31 -7.06
C TYR A 119 13.00 -8.18 -8.11
N GLU A 120 14.27 -8.34 -7.73
CA GLU A 120 15.40 -8.37 -8.65
C GLU A 120 15.23 -9.49 -9.69
N HIS A 121 14.79 -10.68 -9.26
CA HIS A 121 14.54 -11.78 -10.18
C HIS A 121 13.38 -11.52 -11.16
N ILE A 122 12.33 -10.83 -10.70
CA ILE A 122 11.19 -10.45 -11.55
C ILE A 122 11.64 -9.35 -12.53
N LEU A 123 12.15 -8.24 -12.01
CA LEU A 123 12.52 -7.05 -12.78
C LEU A 123 13.77 -7.25 -13.63
N GLY A 124 14.57 -8.29 -13.37
CA GLY A 124 15.64 -8.72 -14.27
C GLY A 124 15.14 -9.32 -15.59
N LYS A 125 13.83 -9.57 -15.73
CA LYS A 125 13.23 -10.18 -16.93
C LYS A 125 12.20 -9.29 -17.64
N GLN A 126 11.75 -8.22 -16.99
CA GLN A 126 10.65 -7.36 -17.43
C GLN A 126 10.76 -6.00 -16.75
N ASP A 127 10.20 -4.96 -17.36
CA ASP A 127 10.44 -3.58 -16.90
C ASP A 127 9.65 -3.21 -15.62
N TYR A 128 8.50 -3.86 -15.38
CA TYR A 128 7.57 -3.62 -14.27
C TYR A 128 7.10 -4.92 -13.63
N ILE A 129 6.34 -4.87 -12.55
CA ILE A 129 5.97 -6.08 -11.77
C ILE A 129 5.07 -7.04 -12.54
N VAL A 130 4.21 -6.52 -13.42
CA VAL A 130 3.20 -7.31 -14.17
C VAL A 130 3.55 -7.46 -15.66
N GLY A 131 4.72 -6.99 -16.09
CA GLY A 131 5.17 -7.07 -17.47
C GLY A 131 6.01 -5.85 -17.85
N ASN A 132 5.86 -5.37 -19.08
CA ASN A 132 6.65 -4.23 -19.60
C ASN A 132 5.89 -2.90 -19.58
N ASP A 133 4.64 -2.90 -19.12
CA ASP A 133 3.85 -1.69 -18.92
C ASP A 133 3.62 -1.44 -17.43
N ILE A 134 3.64 -0.17 -17.03
CA ILE A 134 3.36 0.23 -15.66
C ILE A 134 1.90 -0.05 -15.29
N THR A 135 1.68 -0.56 -14.07
CA THR A 135 0.35 -0.84 -13.54
C THR A 135 0.14 -0.23 -12.16
N LEU A 136 -1.10 -0.30 -11.65
CA LEU A 136 -1.40 0.05 -10.27
C LEU A 136 -0.57 -0.73 -9.25
N VAL A 137 -0.14 -1.96 -9.56
CA VAL A 137 0.69 -2.74 -8.64
C VAL A 137 1.99 -2.01 -8.35
N ASP A 138 2.65 -1.48 -9.38
CA ASP A 138 3.89 -0.72 -9.24
C ASP A 138 3.67 0.52 -8.35
N LEU A 139 2.53 1.21 -8.53
CA LEU A 139 2.18 2.39 -7.73
C LEU A 139 1.84 2.06 -6.27
N PHE A 140 1.32 0.87 -5.97
CA PHE A 140 1.02 0.46 -4.59
C PHE A 140 2.28 0.41 -3.71
N HIS A 141 3.45 0.13 -4.31
CA HIS A 141 4.74 0.11 -3.62
C HIS A 141 5.18 1.51 -3.17
N LEU A 142 4.73 2.57 -3.86
CA LEU A 142 5.03 3.96 -3.48
C LEU A 142 4.23 4.41 -2.25
N ILE A 143 2.97 3.99 -2.15
CA ILE A 143 2.06 4.41 -1.09
C ILE A 143 2.50 3.87 0.27
N SER A 144 3.14 2.70 0.27
CA SER A 144 3.57 2.03 1.49
C SER A 144 4.90 2.58 2.04
N MET A 145 5.59 3.46 1.31
CA MET A 145 6.81 4.11 1.78
C MET A 145 6.49 5.23 2.80
N PRO A 146 7.26 5.37 3.89
CA PRO A 146 7.09 6.48 4.82
C PRO A 146 7.23 7.81 4.08
N ALA A 147 6.24 8.70 4.20
CA ALA A 147 6.35 10.05 3.66
C ALA A 147 7.66 10.71 4.15
N PHE A 148 8.50 11.12 3.19
CA PHE A 148 9.74 11.84 3.44
C PHE A 148 9.46 13.25 3.95
#